data_AF-A0A239B8M1-F1
#
_entry.id   AF-A0A239B8M1-F1
#
_cell.length_a   1.000
_cell.length_b   1.000
_cell.length_c   1.000
_cell.angle_alpha   90.00
_cell.angle_beta   90.00
_cell.angle_gamma   90.00
#
_symmetry.space_group_name_H-M   'P 1'
#
loop_
_entity.id
_entity.type
_entity.pdbx_description
1 polymer ?
#
loop_
_entity_poly.entity_id
_entity_poly.type
_entity_poly.pdbx_seq_one_letter_code
_entity_poly.pdbx_strand_id
1 'polypeptide(L)'
;MPTHHSKLMLPCVRYFYLPASNGRHAEIIVVLYSGSTRVQVPMREEDVTLRAFFERTLTPEEAQACKGDQTWKVFDSWEELQQDHNEHGVAHEALEALQDGLARLSPIEEAVV
;
A
#
# COMPACT_ATOMS: atom_id res chain seq x y z
N MET A 1 22.71 -22.66 13.71
CA MET A 1 22.14 -21.59 12.86
C MET A 1 20.69 -21.96 12.59
N PRO A 2 19.69 -21.36 13.26
CA PRO A 2 18.31 -21.67 12.94
C PRO A 2 17.94 -20.97 11.64
N THR A 3 17.63 -21.75 10.62
CA THR A 3 17.01 -21.29 9.39
C THR A 3 15.63 -20.75 9.74
N HIS A 4 15.47 -19.43 9.68
CA HIS A 4 14.14 -18.82 9.66
C HIS A 4 13.39 -19.43 8.48
N HIS A 5 12.40 -20.27 8.78
CA HIS A 5 11.38 -20.67 7.82
C HIS A 5 10.62 -19.40 7.44
N SER A 6 11.15 -18.66 6.47
CA SER A 6 10.41 -17.64 5.75
C SER A 6 9.32 -18.39 5.02
N LYS A 7 8.14 -18.48 5.65
CA LYS A 7 6.89 -18.82 4.97
C LYS A 7 6.94 -18.06 3.66
N LEU A 8 7.04 -18.78 2.54
CA LEU A 8 7.12 -18.20 1.20
C LEU A 8 5.82 -17.44 0.98
N MET A 9 5.75 -16.20 1.48
CA MET A 9 4.64 -15.31 1.18
C MET A 9 4.82 -15.04 -0.29
N LEU A 10 3.90 -15.60 -1.09
CA LEU A 10 3.87 -15.30 -2.51
C LEU A 10 3.91 -13.79 -2.66
N PRO A 11 4.78 -13.27 -3.53
CA PRO A 11 4.87 -11.84 -3.74
C PRO A 11 3.49 -11.33 -4.14
N CYS A 12 3.06 -10.27 -3.46
CA CYS A 12 1.74 -9.68 -3.65
C CYS A 12 1.83 -8.16 -3.55
N VAL A 13 0.73 -7.49 -3.86
CA VAL A 13 0.60 -6.05 -3.69
C VAL A 13 0.09 -5.78 -2.28
N ARG A 14 0.78 -4.92 -1.54
CA ARG A 14 0.37 -4.52 -0.19
C ARG A 14 0.26 -3.02 -0.08
N TYR A 15 -0.75 -2.60 0.66
CA TYR A 15 -1.11 -1.20 0.85
C TYR A 15 -0.89 -0.82 2.30
N PHE A 16 -0.25 0.31 2.50
CA PHE A 16 0.07 0.89 3.79
C PHE A 16 -0.45 2.32 3.83
N TYR A 17 -1.00 2.71 4.96
CA TYR A 17 -1.52 4.05 5.17
C TYR A 17 -0.59 4.80 6.11
N LEU A 18 -0.06 5.93 5.66
CA LEU A 18 0.72 6.84 6.46
C LEU A 18 -0.18 8.05 6.80
N PRO A 19 -0.63 8.19 8.05
CA PRO A 19 -1.51 9.30 8.42
C PRO A 19 -0.81 10.65 8.28
N ALA A 20 -1.60 11.70 8.05
CA ALA A 20 -1.10 13.07 8.02
C ALA A 20 -0.40 13.43 9.34
N SER A 21 0.73 14.13 9.26
CA SER A 21 1.53 14.53 10.42
C SER A 21 2.16 15.90 10.17
N ASN A 22 2.15 16.81 11.15
CA ASN A 22 2.81 18.13 11.17
C ASN A 22 3.33 18.66 9.81
N GLY A 23 2.41 19.06 8.92
CA GLY A 23 2.74 19.68 7.63
C GLY A 23 2.92 18.71 6.45
N ARG A 24 2.64 17.41 6.64
CA ARG A 24 2.50 16.41 5.57
C ARG A 24 1.06 15.93 5.47
N HIS A 25 0.62 15.74 4.23
CA HIS A 25 -0.64 15.10 3.89
C HIS A 25 -0.58 13.60 4.20
N ALA A 26 -1.74 12.94 4.25
CA ALA A 26 -1.78 11.50 4.37
C ALA A 26 -1.33 10.86 3.05
N GLU A 27 -0.54 9.78 3.14
CA GLU A 27 0.04 9.11 1.98
C GLU A 27 -0.40 7.65 1.96
N ILE A 28 -0.70 7.12 0.77
CA ILE A 28 -0.93 5.69 0.56
C ILE A 28 0.32 5.12 -0.10
N ILE A 29 0.97 4.18 0.58
CA ILE A 29 2.17 3.50 0.09
C ILE A 29 1.75 2.13 -0.44
N VAL A 30 2.07 1.87 -1.70
CA VAL A 30 1.82 0.60 -2.37
C VAL A 30 3.15 -0.08 -2.64
N VAL A 31 3.30 -1.29 -2.11
CA VAL A 31 4.49 -2.10 -2.36
C VAL A 31 4.10 -3.29 -3.22
N LEU A 32 4.59 -3.27 -4.45
CA LEU A 32 4.48 -4.33 -5.43
C LEU A 32 5.56 -5.38 -5.15
N TYR A 33 5.23 -6.64 -5.39
CA TYR A 33 6.13 -7.77 -5.15
C TYR A 33 6.64 -7.83 -3.70
N SER A 34 5.77 -7.48 -2.74
CA SER A 34 6.13 -7.38 -1.34
C SER A 34 6.33 -8.75 -0.71
N GLY A 35 7.43 -8.94 0.03
CA GLY A 35 7.71 -10.15 0.82
C GLY A 35 7.29 -10.08 2.30
N SER A 36 6.82 -8.90 2.77
CA SER A 36 6.52 -8.64 4.18
C SER A 36 5.22 -7.85 4.35
N THR A 37 4.42 -8.18 5.39
CA THR A 37 3.23 -7.40 5.78
C THR A 37 3.57 -6.11 6.53
N ARG A 38 4.86 -5.81 6.71
CA ARG A 38 5.38 -4.62 7.38
C ARG A 38 6.42 -3.93 6.51
N VAL A 39 6.40 -2.61 6.52
CA VAL A 39 7.39 -1.77 5.87
C VAL A 39 7.90 -0.72 6.85
N GLN A 40 9.17 -0.40 6.74
CA GLN A 40 9.78 0.70 7.48
C GLN A 40 9.91 1.88 6.51
N VAL A 41 9.21 2.96 6.82
CA VAL A 41 9.19 4.19 6.02
C VAL A 41 10.15 5.18 6.66
N PRO A 42 11.22 5.58 5.97
CA PRO A 42 12.16 6.54 6.51
C PRO A 42 11.52 7.94 6.53
N MET A 43 11.38 8.51 7.72
CA MET A 43 10.90 9.88 7.90
C MET A 43 12.01 10.77 8.42
N ARG A 44 11.82 12.09 8.35
CA ARG A 44 12.83 13.06 8.80
C ARG A 44 13.10 12.99 10.30
N GLU A 45 12.08 12.72 11.10
CA GLU A 45 12.17 12.69 12.56
C GLU A 45 12.51 11.29 13.09
N GLU A 46 11.75 10.28 12.66
CA GLU A 46 11.97 8.88 13.04
C GLU A 46 11.39 7.93 11.98
N ASP A 47 12.06 6.79 11.77
CA ASP A 47 11.54 5.75 10.89
C ASP A 47 10.23 5.16 11.42
N VAL A 48 9.19 5.17 10.59
CA VAL A 48 7.87 4.66 10.99
C VAL A 48 7.68 3.25 10.44
N THR A 49 7.30 2.31 11.31
CA THR A 49 6.89 0.97 10.87
C THR A 49 5.40 0.93 10.61
N LEU A 50 5.02 0.71 9.35
CA LEU A 50 3.63 0.55 8.94
C LEU A 50 3.28 -0.92 8.76
N ARG A 51 2.01 -1.25 9.01
CA ARG A 51 1.44 -2.57 8.73
C ARG A 51 0.50 -2.47 7.54
N ALA A 52 0.56 -3.47 6.66
CA ALA A 52 -0.34 -3.55 5.53
C ALA A 52 -1.79 -3.62 6.02
N PHE A 53 -2.66 -2.79 5.46
CA PHE A 53 -4.09 -2.79 5.77
C PHE A 53 -4.91 -3.52 4.72
N PHE A 54 -4.37 -3.61 3.50
CA PHE A 54 -4.98 -4.31 2.38
C PHE A 54 -3.92 -5.07 1.59
N GLU A 55 -4.31 -6.20 1.01
CA GLU A 55 -3.45 -7.08 0.22
C GLU A 55 -4.22 -7.58 -1.00
N ARG A 56 -3.55 -7.67 -2.15
CA ARG A 56 -4.10 -8.36 -3.33
C ARG A 56 -3.00 -9.04 -4.14
N THR A 57 -3.41 -9.92 -5.05
CA THR A 57 -2.51 -10.49 -6.05
C THR A 57 -2.05 -9.43 -7.04
N LEU A 58 -0.81 -9.56 -7.53
CA LEU A 58 -0.32 -8.73 -8.65
C LEU A 58 -1.16 -9.00 -9.90
N THR A 59 -1.40 -7.95 -10.69
CA THR A 59 -1.87 -8.13 -12.06
C THR A 59 -0.72 -8.61 -12.96
N PRO A 60 -1.02 -9.22 -14.13
CA PRO A 60 0.02 -9.59 -15.09
C PRO A 60 0.88 -8.40 -15.52
N GLU A 61 0.28 -7.20 -15.72
CA GLU A 61 1.02 -5.99 -16.06
C GLU A 61 2.01 -5.59 -14.95
N GLU A 62 1.56 -5.61 -13.69
CA GLU A 62 2.43 -5.28 -12.55
C GLU A 62 3.56 -6.30 -12.34
N ALA A 63 3.25 -7.59 -12.49
CA ALA A 63 4.25 -8.64 -12.39
C ALA A 63 5.34 -8.47 -13.48
N GLN A 64 4.93 -8.10 -14.69
CA GLN A 64 5.86 -7.81 -15.79
C GLN A 64 6.67 -6.54 -15.54
N ALA A 65 6.06 -5.48 -14.98
CA ALA A 65 6.71 -4.22 -14.67
C ALA A 65 7.78 -4.38 -13.57
N CYS A 66 7.47 -5.17 -12.53
CA CYS A 66 8.36 -5.35 -11.39
C CYS A 66 9.51 -6.33 -11.64
N LYS A 67 9.40 -7.23 -12.66
CA LYS A 67 10.42 -8.25 -12.99
C LYS A 67 10.92 -9.10 -11.82
N GLY A 68 10.15 -9.21 -10.75
CA GLY A 68 10.53 -9.93 -9.53
C GLY A 68 11.25 -9.08 -8.47
N ASP A 69 11.40 -7.79 -8.69
CA ASP A 69 11.93 -6.83 -7.72
C ASP A 69 10.80 -6.10 -6.99
N GLN A 70 11.04 -5.80 -5.71
CA GLN A 70 10.11 -5.03 -4.91
C GLN A 70 10.07 -3.57 -5.40
N THR A 71 8.90 -3.10 -5.80
CA THR A 71 8.70 -1.72 -6.27
C THR A 71 7.78 -0.97 -5.33
N TRP A 72 8.13 0.27 -5.01
CA TRP A 72 7.37 1.14 -4.13
C TRP A 72 6.72 2.24 -4.95
N LYS A 73 5.44 2.47 -4.71
CA LYS A 73 4.69 3.62 -5.20
C LYS A 73 4.10 4.35 -4.00
N VAL A 74 4.09 5.67 -4.05
CA VAL A 74 3.51 6.54 -3.02
C VAL A 74 2.48 7.41 -3.73
N PHE A 75 1.30 7.51 -3.14
CA PHE A 75 0.18 8.28 -3.68
C PHE A 75 -0.29 9.26 -2.62
N ASP A 76 -0.46 10.52 -3.04
CA ASP A 76 -0.89 11.62 -2.16
C ASP A 76 -2.43 11.80 -2.17
N SER A 77 -3.13 11.09 -3.06
CA SER A 77 -4.58 11.19 -3.23
C SER A 77 -5.20 9.87 -3.69
N TRP A 78 -6.50 9.72 -3.42
CA TRP A 78 -7.25 8.55 -3.88
C TRP A 78 -7.39 8.52 -5.40
N GLU A 79 -7.54 9.69 -6.01
CA GLU A 79 -7.71 9.86 -7.45
C GLU A 79 -6.47 9.36 -8.21
N GLU A 80 -5.27 9.71 -7.74
CA GLU A 80 -4.01 9.27 -8.35
C GLU A 80 -3.83 7.75 -8.23
N LEU A 81 -4.16 7.18 -7.07
CA LEU A 81 -4.14 5.73 -6.87
C LEU A 81 -5.14 5.04 -7.80
N GLN A 82 -6.36 5.54 -7.87
CA GLN A 82 -7.42 4.97 -8.70
C GLN A 82 -7.04 5.01 -10.18
N GLN A 83 -6.44 6.10 -10.65
CA GLN A 83 -5.95 6.21 -12.02
C GLN A 83 -4.85 5.16 -12.31
N ASP A 84 -3.83 5.04 -11.46
CA ASP A 84 -2.77 4.03 -11.62
C ASP A 84 -3.36 2.61 -11.68
N HIS A 85 -4.35 2.32 -10.84
CA HIS A 85 -4.98 1.01 -10.78
C HIS A 85 -5.83 0.69 -12.01
N ASN A 86 -6.52 1.70 -12.55
CA ASN A 86 -7.25 1.55 -13.81
C ASN A 86 -6.29 1.30 -14.98
N GLU A 87 -5.13 1.96 -15.00
CA GLU A 87 -4.09 1.75 -16.03
C GLU A 87 -3.47 0.35 -15.96
N HIS A 88 -3.39 -0.24 -14.77
CA HIS A 88 -2.84 -1.59 -14.55
C HIS A 88 -3.92 -2.70 -14.48
N GLY A 89 -5.15 -2.40 -14.90
CA GLY A 89 -6.21 -3.40 -15.02
C GLY A 89 -6.67 -4.01 -13.69
N VAL A 90 -6.53 -3.29 -12.58
CA VAL A 90 -6.98 -3.79 -11.27
C VAL A 90 -8.51 -3.86 -11.25
N ALA A 91 -9.04 -4.99 -10.80
CA ALA A 91 -10.49 -5.22 -10.74
C ALA A 91 -11.20 -4.18 -9.87
N HIS A 92 -12.38 -3.74 -10.32
CA HIS A 92 -13.19 -2.74 -9.61
C HIS A 92 -13.52 -3.18 -8.17
N GLU A 93 -13.85 -4.45 -7.97
CA GLU A 93 -14.14 -5.02 -6.64
C GLU A 93 -12.95 -4.87 -5.68
N ALA A 94 -11.71 -4.94 -6.19
CA ALA A 94 -10.52 -4.75 -5.38
C ALA A 94 -10.30 -3.27 -5.02
N LEU A 95 -10.70 -2.34 -5.89
CA LEU A 95 -10.69 -0.90 -5.61
C LEU A 95 -11.73 -0.53 -4.56
N GLU A 96 -12.94 -1.09 -4.64
CA GLU A 96 -13.99 -0.87 -3.63
C GLU A 96 -13.54 -1.40 -2.25
N ALA A 97 -12.97 -2.59 -2.20
CA ALA A 97 -12.46 -3.16 -0.96
C ALA A 97 -11.27 -2.37 -0.37
N LEU A 98 -10.41 -1.83 -1.25
CA LEU A 98 -9.32 -0.94 -0.84
C LEU A 98 -9.87 0.37 -0.25
N GLN A 99 -10.89 0.95 -0.87
CA GLN A 99 -11.53 2.18 -0.40
C GLN A 99 -12.20 2.00 0.96
N ASP A 100 -12.92 0.89 1.16
CA ASP A 100 -13.51 0.54 2.47
C ASP A 100 -12.42 0.37 3.55
N GLY A 101 -11.33 -0.33 3.21
CA GLY A 101 -10.18 -0.48 4.09
C GLY A 101 -9.55 0.86 4.50
N LEU A 102 -9.44 1.79 3.55
CA LEU A 102 -8.90 3.12 3.80
C LEU A 102 -9.82 3.98 4.68
N ALA A 103 -11.13 3.93 4.44
CA ALA A 103 -12.13 4.66 5.22
C ALA A 103 -12.13 4.26 6.71
N ARG A 104 -11.69 3.04 7.03
CA ARG A 104 -11.55 2.56 8.42
C ARG A 104 -10.28 3.06 9.12
N LEU A 105 -9.30 3.56 8.38
CA LEU A 105 -7.99 4.00 8.89
C LEU A 105 -7.89 5.51 8.97
N SER A 106 -8.52 6.22 8.03
CA SER A 106 -8.72 7.65 8.16
C SER A 106 -9.75 7.88 9.25
N PRO A 107 -9.43 8.55 10.38
CA PRO A 107 -10.49 9.09 11.20
C PRO A 107 -11.32 9.99 10.31
N ILE A 108 -12.62 9.70 10.26
CA ILE A 108 -13.61 10.50 9.56
C ILE A 108 -13.47 11.94 10.08
N GLU A 109 -12.86 12.85 9.32
CA GLU A 109 -13.08 14.28 9.47
C GLU A 109 -14.46 14.64 8.86
N GLU A 110 -15.53 13.92 9.22
CA GLU A 110 -16.88 14.50 9.23
C GLU A 110 -17.05 15.22 10.56
N ALA A 111 -16.43 16.38 10.64
CA ALA A 111 -16.76 17.38 11.64
C ALA A 111 -16.65 18.78 11.03
N VAL A 112 -17.25 19.01 9.86
CA VAL A 112 -17.42 20.37 9.34
C VAL A 112 -18.77 20.53 8.61
N VAL A 113 -19.73 21.04 9.40
CA VAL A 113 -20.93 21.85 9.08
C VAL A 113 -22.16 21.15 8.54
#